data_AF-A0A7Y2XA47-F1
#
_entry.id   AF-A0A7Y2XA47-F1
#
_cell.length_a   1.000
_cell.length_b   1.000
_cell.length_c   1.000
_cell.angle_alpha   90.00
_cell.angle_beta   90.00
_cell.angle_gamma   90.00
#
_symmetry.space_group_name_H-M   'P 1'
#
loop_
_entity.id
_entity.type
_entity.pdbx_description
1 polymer ?
#
loop_
_entity_poly.entity_id
_entity_poly.type
_entity_poly.pdbx_seq_one_letter_code
_entity_poly.pdbx_strand_id
1 'polypeptide(L)' 'MSSYRKQQKLLDQLKKYERNFDRKEYDEYKMFLKRQKDDEDFDSVSMTRLEELHDKYHKPVDTSKYDAFFKKNTEDKT' A
#
# COMPACT_ATOMS: atom_id res chain seq x y z
N MET A 1 -0.30 2.51 19.04
CA MET A 1 -0.10 3.57 18.03
C MET A 1 -1.43 4.28 17.85
N SER A 2 -1.49 5.61 17.89
CA SER A 2 -2.74 6.34 17.64
C SER A 2 -3.24 6.09 16.21
N SER A 3 -4.56 5.92 16.03
CA SER A 3 -5.21 5.66 14.73
C SER A 3 -4.80 6.70 13.68
N TYR A 4 -4.78 7.97 14.07
CA TYR A 4 -4.34 9.10 13.26
C TYR A 4 -2.90 8.96 12.72
N ARG A 5 -1.96 8.45 13.54
CA ARG A 5 -0.58 8.21 13.09
C ARG A 5 -0.51 7.09 12.05
N LYS A 6 -1.38 6.08 12.16
CA LYS A 6 -1.49 4.99 11.18
C LYS A 6 -2.07 5.52 9.87
N GLN A 7 -3.15 6.30 9.95
CA GLN A 7 -3.80 6.98 8.82
C GLN A 7 -2.80 7.82 8.01
N GLN A 8 -2.08 8.73 8.68
CA GLN A 8 -1.07 9.57 8.04
C GLN A 8 0.01 8.73 7.34
N LYS A 9 0.51 7.68 8.00
CA LYS A 9 1.54 6.81 7.43
C LYS A 9 1.06 6.11 6.15
N LEU A 10 -0.15 5.57 6.16
CA LEU A 10 -0.74 4.91 4.98
C LEU A 10 -0.93 5.90 3.83
N LEU A 11 -1.42 7.12 4.11
CA LEU A 11 -1.58 8.17 3.12
C LEU A 11 -0.26 8.61 2.50
N ASP A 12 0.80 8.71 3.30
CA ASP A 12 2.15 9.06 2.83
C ASP A 12 2.77 7.95 1.96
N GLN A 13 2.49 6.68 2.28
CA GLN A 13 2.90 5.55 1.44
C GLN A 13 2.15 5.57 0.11
N LEU A 14 0.83 5.78 0.15
CA LEU A 14 -0.05 5.84 -1.02
C LEU A 14 0.25 7.02 -1.95
N LYS A 15 0.74 8.15 -1.41
CA LYS A 15 1.12 9.33 -2.19
C LYS A 15 2.07 9.02 -3.34
N LYS A 16 2.96 8.03 -3.17
CA LYS A 16 3.92 7.61 -4.21
C LYS A 16 3.25 6.87 -5.37
N TYR A 17 2.10 6.25 -5.10
CA TYR A 17 1.34 5.46 -6.06
C TYR A 17 0.17 6.23 -6.67
N GLU A 18 -0.05 7.50 -6.28
CA GLU A 18 -1.15 8.35 -6.73
C GLU A 18 -1.28 8.42 -8.27
N ARG A 19 -0.15 8.35 -8.99
CA ARG A 19 -0.12 8.36 -10.47
C ARG A 19 -0.63 7.06 -11.12
N ASN A 20 -0.69 5.98 -10.35
CA ASN A 20 -1.09 4.65 -10.80
C ASN A 20 -2.53 4.30 -10.36
N PHE A 21 -3.22 5.24 -9.70
CA PHE A 21 -4.60 5.05 -9.26
C PHE A 21 -5.56 5.12 -10.44
N ASP A 22 -6.56 4.23 -10.40
CA ASP A 22 -7.72 4.39 -11.26
C ASP A 22 -8.52 5.62 -10.80
N ARG A 23 -9.33 6.21 -11.68
CA ARG A 23 -10.06 7.46 -11.38
C ARG A 23 -10.87 7.39 -10.08
N LYS A 24 -11.55 6.26 -9.85
CA LYS A 24 -12.35 6.03 -8.63
C LYS A 24 -11.47 6.00 -7.37
N GLU A 25 -10.30 5.38 -7.45
CA GLU A 25 -9.36 5.25 -6.33
C GLU A 25 -8.66 6.56 -6.04
N TYR A 26 -8.38 7.34 -7.08
CA TYR A 26 -7.88 8.70 -6.95
C TYR A 26 -8.88 9.59 -6.21
N ASP A 27 -10.15 9.55 -6.61
CA ASP A 27 -11.21 10.32 -5.96
C ASP A 27 -11.37 9.92 -4.48
N GLU A 28 -11.31 8.62 -4.18
CA GLU A 28 -11.36 8.10 -2.81
C GLU A 28 -10.13 8.52 -1.98
N TYR A 29 -8.93 8.42 -2.54
CA TYR A 29 -7.70 8.90 -1.91
C TYR A 29 -7.75 10.40 -1.61
N LYS A 30 -8.31 11.22 -2.51
CA LYS A 30 -8.51 12.66 -2.28
C LYS A 30 -9.48 12.92 -1.13
N MET A 31 -10.54 12.14 -0.98
CA MET A 31 -11.44 12.24 0.17
C MET A 31 -10.71 11.95 1.48
N PHE A 32 -9.89 10.90 1.51
CA PHE A 32 -9.08 10.59 2.69
C PHE A 32 -8.08 11.71 3.03
N LEU A 33 -7.38 12.25 2.03
CA LEU A 33 -6.47 13.38 2.24
C LEU A 33 -7.18 14.61 2.81
N LYS A 34 -8.40 14.90 2.35
CA LYS A 34 -9.19 16.02 2.86
C LYS A 34 -9.54 15.82 4.33
N ARG A 35 -10.06 14.65 4.70
CA ARG A 35 -10.40 14.31 6.09
C ARG A 35 -9.19 14.36 7.03
N GLN A 36 -8.02 13.85 6.58
CA GLN A 36 -6.76 13.98 7.32
C GLN A 36 -6.37 15.44 7.56
N LYS A 37 -6.56 16.32 6.56
CA LYS A 37 -6.27 17.75 6.66
C LYS A 37 -7.23 18.48 7.60
N ASP A 38 -8.47 18.02 7.65
CA ASP A 38 -9.52 18.55 8.53
C ASP A 38 -9.40 17.97 9.96
N ASP A 39 -8.32 17.23 10.26
CA ASP A 39 -8.05 16.53 11.53
C ASP A 39 -9.17 15.56 11.97
N GLU A 40 -9.91 15.03 10.99
CA GLU A 40 -10.95 14.03 11.20
C GLU A 40 -10.34 12.63 11.32
N ASP A 41 -10.73 11.92 12.38
CA ASP A 41 -10.44 10.50 12.54
C ASP A 41 -11.26 9.66 11.56
N PHE A 42 -10.60 8.70 10.90
CA PHE A 42 -11.30 7.77 10.04
C PHE A 42 -12.10 6.76 10.87
N ASP A 43 -13.34 6.51 10.43
CA ASP A 43 -14.10 5.38 10.93
C ASP A 43 -13.48 4.04 10.49
N SER A 44 -13.97 2.95 11.07
CA SER A 44 -13.46 1.61 10.76
C SER A 44 -13.56 1.26 9.28
N VAL A 45 -14.62 1.70 8.59
CA VAL A 45 -14.82 1.46 7.16
C VAL A 45 -13.78 2.19 6.32
N SER A 46 -13.54 3.47 6.62
CA SER A 46 -12.55 4.30 5.92
C SER A 46 -11.13 3.79 6.17
N MET A 47 -10.84 3.35 7.40
CA MET A 47 -9.56 2.70 7.72
C MET A 47 -9.36 1.41 6.92
N THR A 48 -10.37 0.54 6.86
CA THR A 48 -10.28 -0.70 6.06
C THR A 48 -10.03 -0.40 4.58
N ARG A 49 -10.75 0.56 3.99
CA ARG A 49 -10.54 0.92 2.58
C ARG A 49 -9.16 1.53 2.32
N LEU A 50 -8.65 2.34 3.24
CA LEU A 50 -7.30 2.90 3.15
C LEU A 50 -6.23 1.79 3.18
N GLU A 51 -6.43 0.77 4.02
CA GLU A 51 -5.58 -0.41 4.10
C GLU A 51 -5.67 -1.27 2.84
N GLU A 52 -6.86 -1.53 2.31
CA GLU A 52 -7.06 -2.25 1.05
C GLU A 52 -6.40 -1.54 -0.14
N LEU A 53 -6.55 -0.22 -0.21
CA LEU A 53 -5.90 0.60 -1.23
C LEU A 53 -4.37 0.54 -1.08
N HIS A 54 -3.87 0.62 0.16
CA HIS A 54 -2.46 0.44 0.45
C HIS A 54 -1.96 -0.93 -0.01
N ASP A 55 -2.63 -2.02 0.34
CA ASP A 55 -2.20 -3.38 0.00
C ASP A 55 -2.26 -3.66 -1.51
N LYS A 56 -3.20 -3.03 -2.23
CA LYS A 56 -3.28 -3.13 -3.70
C LYS A 56 -2.01 -2.62 -4.37
N TYR A 57 -1.45 -1.51 -3.90
CA TYR A 57 -0.31 -0.82 -4.52
C TYR A 57 1.02 -1.12 -3.86
N HIS A 58 0.99 -1.38 -2.56
CA HIS A 58 2.11 -1.81 -1.74
C HIS A 58 2.06 -3.33 -1.57
N LYS A 59 2.01 -4.05 -2.69
CA LYS A 59 2.16 -5.51 -2.64
C LYS A 59 3.56 -5.82 -2.11
N PRO A 60 3.70 -6.62 -1.04
CA PRO A 60 4.98 -7.23 -0.74
C PRO A 60 5.39 -8.00 -2.00
N VAL A 61 6.60 -7.72 -2.48
CA VAL A 61 7.17 -8.45 -3.61
C VAL A 61 7.04 -9.93 -3.27
N ASP A 62 6.31 -10.68 -4.09
CA ASP A 62 6.22 -12.13 -3.97
C ASP A 62 7.57 -12.71 -4.37
N THR A 63 8.51 -12.74 -3.41
CA THR A 63 9.89 -13.20 -3.61
C THR A 63 9.95 -14.68 -3.95
N SER A 64 8.87 -15.43 -3.72
CA SER A 64 8.77 -16.85 -4.08
C SER A 64 8.98 -17.10 -5.57
N LYS A 65 8.64 -16.13 -6.43
CA LYS A 65 8.88 -16.20 -7.89
C LYS A 65 10.32 -15.94 -8.29
N TYR A 66 11.09 -15.29 -7.43
CA TYR A 66 12.50 -14.97 -7.68
C TYR A 66 13.46 -16.04 -7.12
N ASP A 67 13.01 -16.90 -6.18
CA ASP A 67 13.81 -18.02 -5.68
C ASP A 67 14.26 -18.98 -6.80
N ALA A 68 13.45 -19.13 -7.85
CA ALA A 68 13.78 -19.94 -9.03
C ALA A 68 14.93 -19.35 -9.86
N PHE A 69 15.16 -18.03 -9.79
CA PHE A 69 16.25 -17.36 -10.50
C PHE A 69 17.59 -17.43 -9.74
N PHE A 70 17.57 -17.70 -8.43
CA PHE A 70 18.78 -17.80 -7.59
C PHE A 70 19.20 -19.23 -7.28
N LYS A 71 18.41 -20.25 -7.63
CA LYS A 71 18.88 -21.65 -7.68
C LYS A 71 19.83 -21.81 -8.88
N LYS A 72 21.04 -21.30 -8.67
CA LYS A 72 22.23 -21.60 -9.45
C LYS A 72 22.30 -23.13 -9.58
N ASN A 73 22.30 -23.64 -10.81
CA ASN A 73 22.53 -25.05 -11.09
C ASN A 73 23.76 -25.51 -10.31
N THR A 74 23.54 -26.23 -9.21
CA THR A 74 24.55 -27.11 -8.61
C THR A 74 24.58 -28.39 -9.45
N GLU A 75 24.83 -28.22 -10.75
CA GLU A 75 25.37 -29.26 -11.61
C GLU A 75 26.80 -28.83 -11.90
N ASP A 76 27.70 -29.16 -10.99
CA ASP A 76 29.09 -29.49 -11.30
C ASP A 76 29.80 -29.81 -9.99
N LYS A 77 29.89 -31.11 -9.69
CA LYS A 77 31.18 -31.76 -9.46
C LYS A 77 31.01 -33.27 -9.42
N THR A 78 31.61 -33.84 -10.45
CA THR A 78 31.98 -35.23 -10.69
C THR A 78 32.79 -35.82 -9.53
#